data_AF-A0A2E6DC75-F1
#
_entry.id   AF-A0A2E6DC75-F1
#
_cell.length_a   1.000
_cell.length_b   1.000
_cell.length_c   1.000
_cell.angle_alpha   90.00
_cell.angle_beta   90.00
_cell.angle_gamma   90.00
#
_symmetry.space_group_name_H-M   'P 1'
#
loop_
_entity.id
_entity.type
_entity.pdbx_description
1 polymer ?
#
loop_
_entity_poly.entity_id
_entity_poly.type
_entity_poly.pdbx_seq_one_letter_code
_entity_poly.pdbx_strand_id
1 'polypeptide(L)'
;MGNSMRKEEISVRQTSLGLVMGLVLSLTVCSLGVASSTEEKKDDSGHGQGHDHKSHSHDHDQSDSSETNLDVKDLDISRTRGSEWGRFTATISPEKDPIPINQIQSWVLDLKDKHDMPVKQAEITVEGGMPEHGHGLPTSPKVTENFGDGRYLVEGIKFQMPGVWEVVFNIHADGHKDVVVFYLKL
;
A
#
# COMPACT_ATOMS: atom_id res chain seq x y z
N MET A 1 -26.82 -56.88 30.85
CA MET A 1 -25.86 -57.38 29.84
C MET A 1 -25.04 -56.20 29.35
N GLY A 2 -23.74 -56.21 29.62
CA GLY A 2 -22.85 -55.09 29.35
C GLY A 2 -22.19 -55.12 27.98
N ASN A 3 -21.62 -53.97 27.62
CA ASN A 3 -20.31 -53.79 26.98
C ASN A 3 -20.09 -52.27 26.92
N SER A 4 -19.30 -51.65 27.82
CA SER A 4 -17.83 -51.63 27.79
C SER A 4 -17.29 -51.33 26.40
N MET A 5 -17.30 -50.04 26.04
CA MET A 5 -16.43 -49.52 24.98
C MET A 5 -15.34 -48.66 25.61
N ARG A 6 -14.12 -49.01 25.21
CA ARG A 6 -12.85 -48.70 25.86
C ARG A 6 -12.42 -47.27 25.51
N LYS A 7 -11.77 -46.63 26.47
CA LYS A 7 -11.02 -45.39 26.28
C LYS A 7 -9.72 -45.75 25.56
N GLU A 8 -9.53 -45.23 24.36
CA GLU A 8 -8.24 -45.30 23.66
C GLU A 8 -7.43 -44.08 24.09
N GLU A 9 -6.44 -44.33 24.94
CA GLU A 9 -5.41 -43.39 25.38
C GLU A 9 -4.28 -43.44 24.36
N ILE A 10 -4.15 -42.41 23.49
CA ILE A 10 -3.02 -42.31 22.56
C ILE A 10 -1.95 -41.45 23.22
N SER A 11 -1.07 -42.14 23.95
CA SER A 11 0.24 -41.65 24.38
C SER A 11 1.26 -41.98 23.29
N VAL A 12 1.73 -40.98 22.54
CA VAL A 12 2.94 -41.13 21.73
C VAL A 12 3.94 -40.05 22.15
N ARG A 13 5.06 -40.56 22.64
CA ARG A 13 6.20 -39.84 23.18
C ARG A 13 6.98 -39.11 22.08
N GLN A 14 7.25 -37.84 22.36
CA GLN A 14 8.46 -37.07 22.12
C GLN A 14 9.64 -37.83 21.46
N THR A 15 10.16 -37.32 20.34
CA THR A 15 11.55 -37.61 19.92
C THR A 15 12.19 -36.39 19.22
N SER A 16 13.21 -35.88 19.90
CA SER A 16 14.40 -35.14 19.46
C SER A 16 14.30 -33.88 18.60
N LEU A 17 14.71 -32.79 19.26
CA LEU A 17 15.52 -31.68 18.75
C LEU A 17 16.42 -32.07 17.56
N GLY A 18 16.40 -31.22 16.54
CA GLY A 18 17.42 -31.11 15.49
C GLY A 18 17.71 -29.63 15.24
N LEU A 19 18.46 -29.00 16.15
CA LEU A 19 19.04 -27.68 16.01
C LEU A 19 20.14 -27.75 14.92
N VAL A 20 19.90 -27.20 13.74
CA VAL A 20 20.97 -26.92 12.78
C VAL A 20 21.34 -25.45 12.92
N MET A 21 22.28 -25.21 13.82
CA MET A 21 23.04 -23.96 13.89
C MET A 21 24.05 -23.92 12.73
N GLY A 22 24.17 -22.75 12.11
CA GLY A 22 25.40 -22.34 11.42
C GLY A 22 25.26 -22.15 9.91
N LEU A 23 25.27 -20.90 9.45
CA LEU A 23 26.52 -20.25 9.00
C LEU A 23 26.20 -18.79 8.62
N VAL A 24 26.63 -17.85 9.45
CA VAL A 24 26.61 -16.41 9.13
C VAL A 24 27.91 -16.11 8.40
N LEU A 25 27.86 -15.88 7.09
CA LEU A 25 29.00 -15.35 6.35
C LEU A 25 28.86 -13.82 6.29
N SER A 26 29.50 -13.15 7.25
CA SER A 26 29.72 -11.71 7.21
C SER A 26 30.89 -11.43 6.26
N LEU A 27 30.62 -10.76 5.13
CA LEU A 27 31.64 -10.17 4.28
C LEU A 27 31.59 -8.65 4.46
N THR A 28 32.31 -8.17 5.46
CA THR A 28 32.70 -6.76 5.57
C THR A 28 33.80 -6.50 4.55
N VAL A 29 33.51 -5.75 3.49
CA VAL A 29 34.53 -5.12 2.66
C VAL A 29 34.69 -3.66 3.11
N CYS A 30 35.74 -3.41 3.89
CA CYS A 30 36.31 -2.07 4.05
C CYS A 30 36.92 -1.64 2.72
N SER A 31 36.52 -0.48 2.21
CA SER A 31 37.33 0.29 1.26
C SER A 31 37.60 1.66 1.86
N LEU A 32 38.88 1.93 2.09
CA LEU A 32 39.46 3.19 2.56
C LEU A 32 39.61 4.19 1.40
N GLY A 33 39.52 5.48 1.75
CA GLY A 33 40.18 6.61 1.07
C GLY A 33 39.42 7.15 -0.15
N VAL A 34 39.33 8.45 -0.43
CA VAL A 34 40.22 9.58 -0.13
C VAL A 34 39.39 10.87 -0.12
N ALA A 35 39.76 11.82 0.76
CA ALA A 35 39.28 13.20 0.76
C ALA A 35 40.24 14.08 -0.05
N SER A 36 39.71 15.01 -0.87
CA SER A 36 40.33 16.26 -1.36
C SER A 36 39.42 16.78 -2.49
N SER A 37 39.18 18.06 -2.77
CA SER A 37 39.53 19.36 -2.20
C SER A 37 38.47 20.36 -2.71
N THR A 38 38.36 21.45 -1.98
CA THR A 38 37.81 22.77 -2.34
C THR A 38 37.83 23.16 -3.81
N GLU A 39 36.78 23.86 -4.28
CA GLU A 39 36.94 25.20 -4.86
C GLU A 39 35.60 25.98 -4.91
N GLU A 40 35.64 27.14 -4.26
CA GLU A 40 34.68 28.23 -4.31
C GLU A 40 34.95 29.07 -5.58
N LYS A 41 33.90 29.46 -6.31
CA LYS A 41 33.95 30.64 -7.19
C LYS A 41 32.58 31.34 -7.25
N LYS A 42 32.51 32.46 -6.51
CA LYS A 42 31.94 33.75 -6.98
C LYS A 42 32.57 34.10 -8.34
N ASP A 43 32.05 34.89 -9.25
CA ASP A 43 31.14 36.04 -9.29
C ASP A 43 30.95 36.31 -10.80
N ASP A 44 29.83 36.90 -11.21
CA ASP A 44 29.80 38.18 -11.93
C ASP A 44 28.41 38.44 -12.55
N SER A 45 28.05 39.71 -12.50
CA SER A 45 26.77 40.31 -12.81
C SER A 45 26.75 40.73 -14.28
N GLY A 46 25.84 40.17 -15.08
CA GLY A 46 25.58 40.62 -16.45
C GLY A 46 24.23 41.33 -16.56
N HIS A 47 24.22 42.66 -16.46
CA HIS A 47 23.12 43.50 -16.95
C HIS A 47 23.13 43.47 -18.49
N GLY A 48 22.02 43.04 -19.10
CA GLY A 48 21.81 43.09 -20.54
C GLY A 48 20.39 43.52 -20.85
N GLN A 49 20.28 44.67 -21.53
CA GLN A 49 19.05 45.34 -21.93
C GLN A 49 18.03 44.43 -22.63
N GLY A 50 16.76 44.80 -22.44
CA GLY A 50 15.62 44.20 -23.08
C GLY A 50 15.65 44.31 -24.60
N HIS A 51 15.05 43.29 -25.20
CA HIS A 51 14.64 43.33 -26.58
C HIS A 51 13.26 42.67 -26.68
N ASP A 52 12.29 43.52 -27.02
CA ASP A 52 10.94 43.13 -27.36
C ASP A 52 10.95 42.40 -28.70
N HIS A 53 10.53 41.14 -28.72
CA HIS A 53 10.18 40.41 -29.94
C HIS A 53 8.85 39.71 -29.73
N LYS A 54 7.79 40.41 -30.13
CA LYS A 54 6.47 39.86 -30.37
C LYS A 54 6.51 39.11 -31.69
N SER A 55 6.47 37.77 -31.65
CA SER A 55 5.90 36.89 -32.70
C SER A 55 6.13 35.43 -32.35
N HIS A 56 5.07 34.70 -31.97
CA HIS A 56 4.98 33.26 -32.18
C HIS A 56 3.50 32.87 -32.29
N SER A 57 3.02 32.81 -33.53
CA SER A 57 1.95 31.90 -33.92
C SER A 57 2.61 30.55 -34.21
N HIS A 58 2.53 29.63 -33.25
CA HIS A 58 2.75 28.22 -33.49
C HIS A 58 1.40 27.52 -33.35
N ASP A 59 0.87 27.09 -34.49
CA ASP A 59 -0.13 26.04 -34.56
C ASP A 59 0.45 24.81 -33.87
N HIS A 60 -0.05 24.53 -32.68
CA HIS A 60 0.17 23.27 -32.00
C HIS A 60 -1.01 22.36 -32.35
N ASP A 61 -0.79 21.57 -33.41
CA ASP A 61 -1.24 20.20 -33.44
C ASP A 61 -0.66 19.50 -32.19
N GLN A 62 -1.51 19.28 -31.20
CA GLN A 62 -1.19 18.44 -30.06
C GLN A 62 -2.22 17.32 -30.04
N SER A 63 -1.81 16.23 -30.68
CA SER A 63 -1.61 14.95 -30.01
C SER A 63 -2.60 14.70 -28.88
N ASP A 64 -3.56 13.84 -29.20
CA ASP A 64 -4.32 12.96 -28.33
C ASP A 64 -3.51 12.52 -27.09
N SER A 65 -3.48 13.39 -26.08
CA SER A 65 -3.13 13.04 -24.73
C SER A 65 -4.40 12.50 -24.12
N SER A 66 -4.54 11.18 -24.14
CA SER A 66 -5.43 10.44 -23.26
C SER A 66 -4.98 10.66 -21.81
N GLU A 67 -5.08 11.90 -21.33
CA GLU A 67 -5.17 12.19 -19.92
C GLU A 67 -6.47 11.55 -19.47
N THR A 68 -6.37 10.52 -18.65
CA THR A 68 -7.53 9.94 -17.97
C THR A 68 -8.09 11.01 -17.04
N ASN A 69 -8.91 11.89 -17.60
CA ASN A 69 -9.83 12.72 -16.86
C ASN A 69 -10.80 11.72 -16.22
N LEU A 70 -10.49 11.28 -15.00
CA LEU A 70 -11.39 10.48 -14.19
C LEU A 70 -12.62 11.37 -13.97
N ASP A 71 -13.61 11.22 -14.83
CA ASP A 71 -14.91 11.84 -14.63
C ASP A 71 -15.42 11.34 -13.28
N VAL A 72 -15.37 12.21 -12.28
CA VAL A 72 -15.67 11.91 -10.86
C VAL A 72 -17.09 11.36 -10.66
N LYS A 73 -17.92 11.43 -11.70
CA LYS A 73 -19.28 10.87 -11.76
C LYS A 73 -19.30 9.35 -11.89
N ASP A 74 -18.26 8.73 -12.43
CA ASP A 74 -18.17 7.28 -12.64
C ASP A 74 -17.18 6.60 -11.69
N LEU A 75 -16.81 7.30 -10.60
CA LEU A 75 -15.89 6.78 -9.61
C LEU A 75 -16.49 5.57 -8.90
N ASP A 76 -15.85 4.40 -9.04
CA ASP A 76 -16.26 3.20 -8.33
C ASP A 76 -15.90 3.32 -6.84
N ILE A 77 -16.93 3.61 -6.04
CA ILE A 77 -16.89 3.71 -4.58
C ILE A 77 -17.28 2.39 -3.88
N SER A 78 -17.26 1.27 -4.60
CA SER A 78 -17.58 -0.05 -4.02
C SER A 78 -16.59 -0.44 -2.93
N ARG A 79 -17.08 -1.19 -1.95
CA ARG A 79 -16.27 -1.74 -0.85
C ARG A 79 -15.53 -3.00 -1.24
N THR A 80 -15.73 -3.52 -2.46
CA THR A 80 -15.05 -4.72 -2.98
C THR A 80 -14.43 -4.39 -4.31
N ARG A 81 -13.12 -4.51 -4.43
CA ARG A 81 -12.36 -4.13 -5.62
C ARG A 81 -11.35 -5.22 -5.98
N GLY A 82 -11.18 -5.44 -7.29
CA GLY A 82 -10.09 -6.23 -7.82
C GLY A 82 -8.78 -5.45 -7.80
N SER A 83 -7.66 -6.15 -7.69
CA SER A 83 -6.34 -5.54 -7.84
C SER A 83 -6.05 -5.19 -9.31
N GLU A 84 -5.11 -4.29 -9.55
CA GLU A 84 -4.75 -3.79 -10.89
C GLU A 84 -4.43 -4.90 -11.89
N TRP A 85 -3.76 -5.97 -11.44
CA TRP A 85 -3.45 -7.12 -12.26
C TRP A 85 -4.38 -8.32 -12.06
N GLY A 86 -5.51 -8.14 -11.36
CA GLY A 86 -6.55 -9.15 -11.17
C GLY A 86 -6.10 -10.37 -10.37
N ARG A 87 -5.03 -10.26 -9.58
CA ARG A 87 -4.54 -11.35 -8.72
C ARG A 87 -5.34 -11.49 -7.44
N PHE A 88 -5.88 -10.38 -6.94
CA PHE A 88 -6.59 -10.33 -5.68
C PHE A 88 -7.94 -9.64 -5.82
N THR A 89 -8.85 -10.00 -4.93
CA THR A 89 -10.07 -9.24 -4.62
C THR A 89 -10.00 -8.86 -3.15
N ALA A 90 -10.11 -7.57 -2.86
CA ALA A 90 -10.13 -7.05 -1.50
C ALA A 90 -11.50 -6.46 -1.18
N THR A 91 -11.95 -6.64 0.06
CA THR A 91 -13.15 -5.98 0.61
C THR A 91 -12.79 -5.21 1.86
N ILE A 92 -13.17 -3.93 1.94
CA ILE A 92 -12.98 -3.09 3.12
C ILE A 92 -14.25 -3.00 3.96
N SER A 93 -14.08 -3.13 5.27
CA SER A 93 -15.15 -3.05 6.27
C SER A 93 -14.76 -2.07 7.39
N PRO A 94 -15.15 -0.79 7.28
CA PRO A 94 -15.02 0.18 8.36
C PRO A 94 -15.82 -0.22 9.60
N GLU A 95 -15.32 0.12 10.80
CA GLU A 95 -16.04 -0.11 12.06
C GLU A 95 -17.37 0.66 12.18
N LYS A 96 -17.53 1.75 11.44
CA LYS A 96 -18.70 2.64 11.52
C LYS A 96 -19.19 3.03 10.14
N ASP A 97 -20.52 3.12 10.04
CA ASP A 97 -21.24 3.63 8.89
C ASP A 97 -22.23 4.74 9.32
N PRO A 98 -22.16 5.95 8.74
CA PRO A 98 -21.16 6.40 7.76
C PRO A 98 -19.74 6.46 8.34
N ILE A 99 -18.74 6.34 7.46
CA ILE A 99 -17.32 6.45 7.84
C ILE A 99 -17.07 7.84 8.44
N PRO A 100 -16.59 7.95 9.69
CA PRO A 100 -16.43 9.24 10.34
C PRO A 100 -15.21 10.01 9.80
N ILE A 101 -15.36 11.33 9.72
CA ILE A 101 -14.27 12.26 9.45
C ILE A 101 -13.70 12.75 10.80
N ASN A 102 -12.41 13.11 10.79
CA ASN A 102 -11.64 13.63 11.92
C ASN A 102 -11.43 12.68 13.10
N GLN A 103 -11.77 11.40 12.94
CA GLN A 103 -11.55 10.35 13.93
C GLN A 103 -10.52 9.35 13.41
N ILE A 104 -9.68 8.83 14.31
CA ILE A 104 -8.86 7.64 14.00
C ILE A 104 -9.80 6.44 14.10
N GLN A 105 -9.68 5.53 13.13
CA GLN A 105 -10.54 4.36 13.02
C GLN A 105 -9.75 3.14 12.55
N SER A 106 -10.36 1.97 12.74
CA SER A 106 -9.84 0.70 12.29
C SER A 106 -10.82 0.03 11.33
N TRP A 107 -10.28 -0.68 10.35
CA TRP A 107 -11.03 -1.40 9.31
C TRP A 107 -10.62 -2.86 9.29
N VAL A 108 -11.52 -3.73 8.88
CA VAL A 108 -11.17 -5.08 8.45
C VAL A 108 -11.02 -5.10 6.94
N LEU A 109 -9.91 -5.68 6.46
CA LEU A 109 -9.67 -6.00 5.07
C LEU A 109 -9.82 -7.52 4.87
N ASP A 110 -10.79 -7.94 4.08
CA ASP A 110 -10.93 -9.32 3.59
C ASP A 110 -10.22 -9.44 2.24
N LEU A 111 -9.26 -10.35 2.13
CA LEU A 111 -8.41 -10.55 0.95
C LEU A 111 -8.55 -11.97 0.40
N LYS A 112 -8.87 -12.05 -0.89
CA LYS A 112 -8.99 -13.31 -1.63
C LYS A 112 -8.12 -13.30 -2.88
N ASP A 113 -7.67 -14.47 -3.30
CA ASP A 113 -6.98 -14.66 -4.58
C ASP A 113 -7.99 -14.74 -5.75
N LYS A 114 -7.46 -14.88 -6.97
CA LYS A 114 -8.27 -15.04 -8.20
C LYS A 114 -9.17 -16.28 -8.22
N HIS A 115 -8.99 -17.22 -7.30
CA HIS A 115 -9.80 -18.43 -7.17
C HIS A 115 -10.81 -18.33 -6.01
N ASP A 116 -11.02 -17.13 -5.46
CA ASP A 116 -11.88 -16.85 -4.31
C ASP A 116 -11.39 -17.52 -3.00
N MET A 117 -10.11 -17.91 -2.95
CA MET A 117 -9.50 -18.50 -1.76
C MET A 117 -8.91 -17.43 -0.85
N PRO A 118 -9.05 -17.55 0.48
CA PRO A 118 -8.48 -16.55 1.39
C PRO A 118 -6.95 -16.50 1.34
N VAL A 119 -6.39 -15.29 1.19
CA VAL A 119 -4.94 -15.08 1.19
C VAL A 119 -4.47 -14.96 2.64
N LYS A 120 -3.84 -16.02 3.18
CA LYS A 120 -3.56 -16.11 4.62
C LYS A 120 -2.29 -15.38 5.07
N GLN A 121 -1.34 -15.16 4.17
CA GLN A 121 -0.02 -14.61 4.50
C GLN A 121 0.40 -13.55 3.48
N ALA A 122 -0.29 -12.41 3.49
CA ALA A 122 0.09 -11.22 2.75
C ALA A 122 0.91 -10.25 3.62
N GLU A 123 1.96 -9.69 3.04
CA GLU A 123 2.54 -8.42 3.49
C GLU A 123 1.74 -7.30 2.84
N ILE A 124 1.16 -6.42 3.66
CA ILE A 124 0.26 -5.36 3.19
C ILE A 124 0.72 -4.02 3.76
N THR A 125 0.92 -3.03 2.88
CA THR A 125 1.08 -1.63 3.29
C THR A 125 -0.12 -0.82 2.83
N VAL A 126 -0.44 0.21 3.61
CA VAL A 126 -1.61 1.06 3.39
C VAL A 126 -1.15 2.49 3.29
N GLU A 127 -1.54 3.14 2.21
CA GLU A 127 -1.34 4.56 1.97
C GLU A 127 -2.62 5.15 1.37
N GLY A 128 -2.59 6.45 1.09
CA GLY A 128 -3.75 7.11 0.54
C GLY A 128 -3.64 8.62 0.66
N GLY A 129 -4.69 9.30 0.20
CA GLY A 129 -4.72 10.74 0.18
C GLY A 129 -6.02 11.29 -0.38
N MET A 130 -6.04 12.60 -0.56
CA MET A 130 -7.14 13.31 -1.19
C MET A 130 -6.60 13.90 -2.50
N PRO A 131 -6.80 13.24 -3.65
CA PRO A 131 -6.21 13.65 -4.92
C PRO A 131 -6.50 15.10 -5.30
N GLU A 132 -7.73 15.58 -5.06
CA GLU A 132 -8.15 16.97 -5.32
C GLU A 132 -7.37 18.03 -4.52
N HIS A 133 -6.68 17.63 -3.46
CA HIS A 133 -5.90 18.53 -2.59
C HIS A 133 -4.42 18.18 -2.51
N GLY A 134 -3.97 17.17 -3.26
CA GLY A 134 -2.54 16.85 -3.39
C GLY A 134 -1.85 16.50 -2.07
N HIS A 135 -2.57 16.00 -1.07
CA HIS A 135 -2.00 15.57 0.21
C HIS A 135 -2.37 14.12 0.54
N GLY A 136 -1.47 13.45 1.27
CA GLY A 136 -1.70 12.10 1.76
C GLY A 136 -2.65 12.03 2.95
N LEU A 137 -2.77 10.84 3.53
CA LEU A 137 -3.40 10.67 4.84
C LEU A 137 -2.63 11.46 5.92
N PRO A 138 -3.32 12.01 6.92
CA PRO A 138 -2.71 12.73 8.04
C PRO A 138 -2.03 11.82 9.07
N THR A 139 -2.10 10.51 8.85
CA THR A 139 -1.59 9.43 9.69
C THR A 139 -0.87 8.42 8.80
N SER A 140 -0.23 7.43 9.41
CA SER A 140 0.38 6.29 8.71
C SER A 140 -0.34 5.02 9.13
N PRO A 141 -1.42 4.61 8.44
CA PRO A 141 -2.15 3.40 8.78
C PRO A 141 -1.27 2.16 8.65
N LYS A 142 -1.58 1.12 9.41
CA LYS A 142 -0.81 -0.13 9.42
C LYS A 142 -1.74 -1.33 9.53
N VAL A 143 -1.34 -2.43 8.92
CA VAL A 143 -1.87 -3.74 9.27
C VAL A 143 -1.22 -4.19 10.57
N THR A 144 -2.02 -4.35 11.62
CA THR A 144 -1.53 -4.67 12.98
C THR A 144 -1.86 -6.10 13.40
N GLU A 145 -2.92 -6.68 12.84
CA GLU A 145 -3.31 -8.06 13.11
C GLU A 145 -3.70 -8.79 11.83
N ASN A 146 -3.39 -10.09 11.80
CA ASN A 146 -3.90 -11.04 10.81
C ASN A 146 -4.81 -12.02 11.55
N PHE A 147 -6.12 -11.89 11.33
CA PHE A 147 -7.13 -12.72 11.99
C PHE A 147 -7.19 -14.15 11.42
N GLY A 148 -6.42 -14.46 10.38
CA GLY A 148 -6.55 -15.67 9.60
C GLY A 148 -7.65 -15.56 8.55
N ASP A 149 -7.77 -16.59 7.72
CA ASP A 149 -8.81 -16.70 6.68
C ASP A 149 -8.95 -15.45 5.80
N GLY A 150 -7.80 -14.82 5.44
CA GLY A 150 -7.76 -13.66 4.56
C GLY A 150 -8.14 -12.34 5.23
N ARG A 151 -8.29 -12.29 6.55
CA ARG A 151 -8.78 -11.12 7.26
C ARG A 151 -7.65 -10.40 8.00
N TYR A 152 -7.55 -9.10 7.75
CA TYR A 152 -6.50 -8.23 8.29
C TYR A 152 -7.12 -7.03 9.01
N LEU A 153 -6.60 -6.72 10.20
CA LEU A 153 -6.95 -5.49 10.91
C LEU A 153 -6.03 -4.37 10.42
N VAL A 154 -6.65 -3.32 9.88
CA VAL A 154 -5.98 -2.09 9.45
C VAL A 154 -6.33 -1.01 10.45
N GLU A 155 -5.34 -0.45 11.13
CA GLU A 155 -5.55 0.58 12.16
C GLU A 155 -4.90 1.90 11.76
N GLY A 156 -5.37 2.99 12.36
CA GLY A 156 -4.74 4.31 12.20
C GLY A 156 -5.23 5.08 10.98
N ILE A 157 -6.31 4.65 10.32
CA ILE A 157 -6.93 5.41 9.22
C ILE A 157 -7.57 6.66 9.80
N LYS A 158 -7.40 7.82 9.14
CA LYS A 158 -8.08 9.06 9.48
C LYS A 158 -8.27 9.92 8.24
N PHE A 159 -9.47 10.45 8.05
CA PHE A 159 -9.77 11.45 7.03
C PHE A 159 -9.97 12.81 7.70
N GLN A 160 -9.46 13.90 7.13
CA GLN A 160 -9.52 15.22 7.77
C GLN A 160 -10.73 16.06 7.36
N MET A 161 -11.27 15.81 6.18
CA MET A 161 -12.32 16.64 5.57
C MET A 161 -13.21 15.82 4.62
N PRO A 162 -14.44 16.29 4.33
CA PRO A 162 -15.31 15.67 3.34
C PRO A 162 -14.70 15.75 1.93
N GLY A 163 -15.09 14.83 1.06
CA GLY A 163 -14.63 14.77 -0.32
C GLY A 163 -14.24 13.37 -0.79
N VAL A 164 -13.58 13.31 -1.93
CA VAL A 164 -13.09 12.06 -2.50
C VAL A 164 -11.72 11.71 -1.92
N TRP A 165 -11.64 10.56 -1.27
CA TRP A 165 -10.40 10.02 -0.74
C TRP A 165 -10.00 8.76 -1.51
N GLU A 166 -8.71 8.59 -1.70
CA GLU A 166 -8.10 7.38 -2.23
C GLU A 166 -7.40 6.62 -1.10
N VAL A 167 -7.63 5.31 -1.02
CA VAL A 167 -6.92 4.40 -0.11
C VAL A 167 -6.33 3.28 -0.94
N VAL A 168 -5.01 3.12 -0.84
CA VAL A 168 -4.22 2.21 -1.63
C VAL A 168 -3.66 1.11 -0.74
N PHE A 169 -3.94 -0.13 -1.12
CA PHE A 169 -3.37 -1.33 -0.49
C PHE A 169 -2.33 -1.93 -1.43
N ASN A 170 -1.05 -1.87 -1.05
CA ASN A 170 0.00 -2.60 -1.74
C ASN A 170 0.12 -3.99 -1.11
N ILE A 171 -0.03 -5.03 -1.92
CA ILE A 171 -0.16 -6.40 -1.46
C ILE A 171 0.98 -7.23 -2.03
N HIS A 172 1.69 -7.94 -1.16
CA HIS A 172 2.67 -8.94 -1.54
C HIS A 172 2.31 -10.29 -0.91
N ALA A 173 1.93 -11.25 -1.75
CA ALA A 173 1.54 -12.60 -1.33
C ALA A 173 1.89 -13.60 -2.43
N ASP A 174 2.25 -14.83 -2.06
CA ASP A 174 2.57 -15.92 -2.99
C ASP A 174 3.63 -15.56 -4.05
N GLY A 175 4.58 -14.69 -3.69
CA GLY A 175 5.64 -14.20 -4.59
C GLY A 175 5.16 -13.17 -5.63
N HIS A 176 3.92 -12.68 -5.50
CA HIS A 176 3.33 -11.68 -6.38
C HIS A 176 3.06 -10.39 -5.64
N LYS A 177 3.40 -9.27 -6.29
CA LYS A 177 2.96 -7.93 -5.88
C LYS A 177 1.74 -7.54 -6.70
N ASP A 178 0.83 -6.78 -6.11
CA ASP A 178 -0.29 -6.16 -6.79
C ASP A 178 -0.85 -5.01 -5.93
N VAL A 179 -1.68 -4.16 -6.51
CA VAL A 179 -2.24 -2.98 -5.84
C VAL A 179 -3.76 -3.02 -5.92
N VAL A 180 -4.45 -2.69 -4.83
CA VAL A 180 -5.89 -2.44 -4.83
C VAL A 180 -6.15 -1.00 -4.40
N VAL A 181 -6.92 -0.28 -5.21
CA VAL A 181 -7.31 1.10 -4.94
C VAL A 181 -8.80 1.19 -4.64
N PHE A 182 -9.12 1.82 -3.50
CA PHE A 182 -10.47 2.19 -3.11
C PHE A 182 -10.64 3.69 -3.17
N TYR A 183 -11.71 4.13 -3.81
CA TYR A 183 -12.18 5.49 -3.71
C TYR A 183 -13.34 5.57 -2.72
N LEU A 184 -13.31 6.58 -1.86
CA LEU A 184 -14.37 6.87 -0.91
C LEU A 184 -14.94 8.26 -1.18
N LYS A 185 -16.25 8.40 -1.00
CA LYS A 185 -16.92 9.71 -0.96
C LYS A 185 -17.44 9.93 0.45
N LEU A 186 -16.78 10.82 1.19
CA LEU A 186 -17.05 11.13 2.60
C LEU A 186 -17.70 12.50 2.79
#